data_AF-A0A7H8R7F4-F1
#
_entry.id   AF-A0A7H8R7F4-F1
#
_cell.length_a   1.000
_cell.length_b   1.000
_cell.length_c   1.000
_cell.angle_alpha   90.00
_cell.angle_beta   90.00
_cell.angle_gamma   90.00
#
_symmetry.space_group_name_H-M   'P 1'
#
loop_
_entity.id
_entity.type
_entity.pdbx_description
1 polymer ?
#
loop_
_entity_poly.entity_id
_entity_poly.type
_entity_poly.pdbx_seq_one_letter_code
_entity_poly.pdbx_strand_id
1 'polypeptide(L)'
;MSKLAVLIDADNAQSSTINHLLSEIAKYGTTHVKRAYGDWTSPNLKGWKEKLLEQSIQPIQQFAYTHGKNATDSALIIDAMDLLYSGRFDGFCLVSSDSDFTRLAARIRESGLSVYGIGERKTPKPFVAACDKFIYTENLVHLEELAPHADRVTNDPGDHSSVRQALMDDHLSNMLRTAVETASDDDGWARLSSVVSQTQ
;
A
#
# COMPACT_ATOMS: atom_id res chain seq x y z
N MET A 1 11.74 -11.68 10.45
CA MET A 1 10.92 -10.81 9.58
C MET A 1 10.51 -11.64 8.38
N SER A 2 9.24 -11.59 7.98
CA SER A 2 8.73 -12.39 6.85
C SER A 2 9.42 -12.01 5.54
N LYS A 3 9.77 -12.99 4.71
CA LYS A 3 10.39 -12.78 3.40
C LYS A 3 9.29 -12.59 2.36
N LEU A 4 9.21 -11.41 1.77
CA LEU A 4 8.16 -11.05 0.84
C LEU A 4 8.67 -10.98 -0.60
N ALA A 5 7.85 -11.47 -1.53
CA ALA A 5 8.00 -11.24 -2.96
C ALA A 5 6.99 -10.16 -3.42
N VAL A 6 7.47 -9.09 -4.04
CA VAL A 6 6.66 -7.99 -4.56
C VAL A 6 6.57 -8.09 -6.07
N LEU A 7 5.35 -8.26 -6.57
CA LEU A 7 5.04 -8.42 -7.98
C LEU A 7 4.10 -7.29 -8.40
N ILE A 8 4.58 -6.47 -9.34
CA ILE A 8 3.96 -5.20 -9.69
C ILE A 8 3.48 -5.25 -11.13
N ASP A 9 2.18 -5.15 -11.30
CA ASP A 9 1.58 -4.93 -12.60
C ASP A 9 1.73 -3.44 -12.96
N ALA A 10 2.74 -3.13 -13.79
CA ALA A 10 3.09 -1.75 -14.11
C ALA A 10 2.07 -1.09 -15.05
N ASP A 11 1.28 -1.88 -15.77
CA ASP A 11 0.22 -1.40 -16.65
C ASP A 11 -1.00 -0.92 -15.83
N ASN A 12 -1.23 -1.50 -14.64
CA ASN A 12 -2.30 -1.11 -13.72
C ASN A 12 -1.84 -0.25 -12.51
N ALA A 13 -0.55 -0.10 -12.27
CA ALA A 13 0.00 0.69 -11.17
C ALA A 13 0.54 2.06 -11.63
N GLN A 14 0.53 3.04 -10.73
CA GLN A 14 1.12 4.36 -10.97
C GLN A 14 2.52 4.44 -10.38
N SER A 15 3.52 4.84 -11.19
CA SER A 15 4.92 4.93 -10.76
C SER A 15 5.14 5.89 -9.58
N SER A 16 4.31 6.94 -9.46
CA SER A 16 4.34 7.90 -8.35
C SER A 16 4.11 7.25 -6.98
N THR A 17 3.30 6.18 -6.92
CA THR A 17 2.91 5.53 -5.66
C THR A 17 3.93 4.51 -5.15
N ILE A 18 4.94 4.16 -5.95
CA ILE A 18 5.84 3.03 -5.70
C ILE A 18 6.67 3.19 -4.44
N ASN A 19 7.18 4.40 -4.17
CA ASN A 19 7.97 4.64 -2.97
C ASN A 19 7.12 4.42 -1.71
N HIS A 20 5.90 4.97 -1.66
CA HIS A 20 4.98 4.78 -0.53
C HIS A 20 4.54 3.34 -0.37
N LEU A 21 4.28 2.66 -1.49
CA LEU A 21 3.91 1.27 -1.51
C LEU A 21 5.00 0.39 -0.89
N LEU A 22 6.26 0.60 -1.27
CA LEU A 22 7.38 -0.17 -0.71
C LEU A 22 7.61 0.15 0.77
N SER A 23 7.45 1.41 1.19
CA SER A 23 7.48 1.80 2.60
C SER A 23 6.38 1.15 3.42
N GLU A 24 5.17 1.02 2.87
CA GLU A 24 4.07 0.32 3.53
C GLU A 24 4.35 -1.18 3.61
N ILE A 25 4.82 -1.80 2.53
CA ILE A 25 5.17 -3.24 2.50
C ILE A 25 6.26 -3.57 3.54
N ALA A 26 7.23 -2.67 3.73
CA ALA A 26 8.32 -2.85 4.70
C ALA A 26 7.83 -3.05 6.15
N LYS A 27 6.60 -2.62 6.48
CA LYS A 27 5.98 -2.86 7.79
C LYS A 27 5.62 -4.33 8.03
N TYR A 28 5.40 -5.10 6.96
CA TYR A 28 4.97 -6.51 7.04
C TYR A 28 6.14 -7.49 6.88
N GLY A 29 7.24 -7.07 6.27
CA GLY A 29 8.36 -7.96 6.00
C GLY A 29 9.48 -7.34 5.17
N THR A 30 10.49 -8.15 4.91
CA THR A 30 11.63 -7.76 4.08
C THR A 30 11.38 -8.17 2.64
N THR A 31 11.40 -7.19 1.72
CA THR A 31 11.19 -7.39 0.29
C THR A 31 12.45 -7.97 -0.37
N HIS A 32 12.44 -9.27 -0.64
CA HIS A 32 13.59 -9.98 -1.21
C HIS A 32 13.56 -10.02 -2.74
N VAL A 33 12.35 -10.04 -3.33
CA VAL A 33 12.13 -9.94 -4.76
C VAL A 33 11.22 -8.76 -5.03
N LYS A 34 11.59 -7.94 -6.01
CA LYS A 34 10.79 -6.83 -6.51
C LYS A 34 10.84 -6.89 -8.02
N ARG A 35 9.71 -7.21 -8.64
CA ARG A 35 9.57 -7.31 -10.10
C ARG A 35 8.40 -6.48 -10.55
N ALA A 36 8.60 -5.72 -11.61
CA ALA A 36 7.53 -5.01 -12.29
C ALA A 36 7.36 -5.60 -13.69
N TYR A 37 6.12 -5.79 -14.12
CA TYR A 37 5.77 -6.40 -15.39
C TYR A 37 5.04 -5.37 -16.25
N GLY A 38 5.45 -5.25 -17.51
CA GLY A 38 4.78 -4.39 -18.46
C GLY A 38 5.52 -4.35 -19.80
N ASP A 39 4.91 -3.65 -20.75
CA ASP A 39 5.57 -3.32 -22.02
C ASP A 39 6.37 -2.02 -21.87
N TRP A 40 7.67 -2.12 -21.56
CA TRP A 40 8.53 -0.94 -21.35
C TRP A 40 8.78 -0.14 -22.63
N THR A 41 8.32 -0.60 -23.79
CA THR A 41 8.30 0.19 -25.03
C THR A 41 7.09 1.13 -25.08
N SER A 42 6.07 0.90 -24.24
CA SER A 42 4.87 1.72 -24.14
C SER A 42 5.18 3.12 -23.62
N PRO A 43 4.64 4.19 -24.25
CA PRO A 43 4.84 5.55 -23.78
C PRO A 43 4.25 5.80 -22.39
N ASN A 44 3.26 5.02 -21.96
CA ASN A 44 2.59 5.16 -20.66
C ASN A 44 3.51 4.75 -19.49
N LEU A 45 4.53 3.91 -19.74
CA LEU A 45 5.45 3.45 -18.71
C LEU A 45 6.74 4.28 -18.59
N LYS A 46 6.87 5.39 -19.33
CA LYS A 46 8.08 6.24 -19.31
C LYS A 46 8.47 6.72 -17.92
N GLY A 47 7.48 7.00 -17.05
CA GLY A 47 7.70 7.45 -15.67
C GLY A 47 8.22 6.38 -14.71
N TRP A 48 8.32 5.12 -15.14
CA TRP A 48 8.79 4.01 -14.29
C TRP A 48 10.30 3.90 -14.23
N LYS A 49 11.03 4.29 -15.28
CA LYS A 49 12.47 4.02 -15.40
C LYS A 49 13.25 4.49 -14.17
N GLU A 50 13.00 5.71 -13.70
CA GLU A 50 13.66 6.26 -12.52
C GLU A 50 13.32 5.46 -11.26
N LYS A 51 12.03 5.15 -11.06
CA LYS A 51 11.56 4.40 -9.89
C LYS A 51 12.07 2.96 -9.84
N LEU A 52 12.17 2.30 -10.99
CA LEU A 52 12.75 0.97 -11.08
C LEU A 52 14.21 0.95 -10.64
N LEU A 53 14.99 1.93 -11.07
CA LEU A 53 16.41 2.06 -10.71
C LEU A 53 16.58 2.45 -9.23
N GLU A 54 15.86 3.48 -8.78
CA GLU A 54 15.91 3.99 -7.40
C GLU A 54 15.59 2.89 -6.39
N GLN A 55 14.56 2.09 -6.68
CA GLN A 55 14.06 1.06 -5.77
C GLN A 55 14.62 -0.33 -6.07
N SER A 56 15.59 -0.48 -6.99
CA SER A 56 16.13 -1.78 -7.41
C SER A 56 15.03 -2.80 -7.74
N ILE A 57 14.03 -2.37 -8.51
CA ILE A 57 12.93 -3.21 -9.00
C ILE A 57 13.36 -3.73 -10.37
N GLN A 58 13.30 -5.05 -10.54
CA GLN A 58 13.64 -5.68 -11.80
C GLN A 58 12.50 -5.48 -12.82
N PRO A 59 12.74 -4.81 -13.97
CA PRO A 59 11.77 -4.77 -15.05
C PRO A 59 11.70 -6.12 -15.78
N ILE A 60 10.48 -6.63 -15.95
CA ILE A 60 10.16 -7.80 -16.75
C ILE A 60 9.42 -7.30 -17.99
N GLN A 61 10.09 -7.32 -19.15
CA GLN A 61 9.51 -6.88 -20.42
C GLN A 61 8.54 -7.93 -20.94
N GLN A 62 7.34 -7.51 -21.31
CA GLN A 62 6.41 -8.31 -22.11
C GLN A 62 5.88 -7.46 -23.26
N PHE A 63 6.07 -7.93 -24.49
CA PHE A 63 5.55 -7.24 -25.67
C PHE A 63 4.05 -7.47 -25.80
N ALA A 64 3.29 -6.39 -25.96
CA ALA A 64 1.89 -6.50 -26.32
C ALA A 64 1.73 -6.90 -27.79
N TYR A 65 1.54 -8.20 -28.07
CA TYR A 65 1.33 -8.70 -29.44
C TYR A 65 0.02 -8.21 -30.07
N THR A 66 -0.96 -7.84 -29.24
CA THR A 66 -2.24 -7.24 -29.62
C THR A 66 -2.77 -6.42 -28.43
N HIS A 67 -3.31 -5.23 -28.68
CA HIS A 67 -3.93 -4.41 -27.63
C HIS A 67 -5.06 -5.18 -26.92
N GLY A 68 -5.05 -5.18 -25.58
CA GLY A 68 -6.07 -5.80 -24.74
C GLY A 68 -5.90 -7.30 -24.46
N LYS A 69 -4.70 -7.87 -24.67
CA LYS A 69 -4.39 -9.24 -24.21
C LYS A 69 -3.50 -9.21 -22.96
N ASN A 70 -3.81 -10.11 -22.03
CA ASN A 70 -3.24 -10.27 -20.69
C ASN A 70 -1.84 -10.92 -20.71
N ALA A 71 -0.96 -10.49 -21.62
CA ALA A 71 0.40 -11.03 -21.76
C ALA A 71 1.27 -10.67 -20.55
N THR A 72 1.17 -9.42 -20.08
CA THR A 72 1.81 -8.96 -18.84
C THR A 72 1.33 -9.79 -17.64
N ASP A 73 0.02 -9.98 -17.50
CA ASP A 73 -0.57 -10.71 -16.37
C ASP A 73 -0.17 -12.18 -16.37
N SER A 74 -0.13 -12.80 -17.56
CA SER A 74 0.31 -14.19 -17.71
C SER A 74 1.76 -14.36 -17.26
N ALA A 75 2.65 -13.45 -17.64
CA ALA A 75 4.04 -13.47 -17.20
C ALA A 75 4.17 -13.28 -15.69
N LEU A 76 3.40 -12.36 -15.10
CA LEU A 76 3.35 -12.14 -13.66
C LEU A 76 2.88 -13.39 -12.93
N ILE A 77 1.80 -14.03 -13.39
CA ILE A 77 1.25 -15.24 -12.79
C ILE A 77 2.25 -16.39 -12.86
N ILE A 78 2.90 -16.61 -14.01
CA ILE A 78 3.91 -17.66 -14.17
C ILE A 78 5.03 -17.47 -13.15
N ASP A 79 5.58 -16.26 -13.08
CA ASP A 79 6.72 -15.98 -12.20
C ASP A 79 6.31 -16.00 -10.71
N ALA A 80 5.08 -15.59 -10.38
CA ALA A 80 4.52 -15.76 -9.05
C ALA A 80 4.46 -17.23 -8.63
N MET A 81 4.06 -18.11 -9.54
CA MET A 81 3.99 -19.55 -9.28
C MET A 81 5.38 -20.17 -9.14
N ASP A 82 6.36 -19.75 -9.95
CA ASP A 82 7.76 -20.20 -9.82
C ASP A 82 8.36 -19.78 -8.47
N LEU A 83 8.10 -18.54 -8.05
CA LEU A 83 8.52 -18.05 -6.72
C LEU A 83 7.82 -18.81 -5.60
N LEU A 84 6.52 -19.10 -5.74
CA LEU A 84 5.74 -19.88 -4.77
C LEU A 84 6.34 -21.27 -4.57
N TYR A 85 6.62 -21.98 -5.67
CA TYR A 85 7.17 -23.33 -5.62
C TYR A 85 8.66 -23.40 -5.27
N SER A 86 9.37 -22.28 -5.29
CA SER A 86 10.74 -22.21 -4.77
C SER A 86 10.84 -22.41 -3.25
N GLY A 87 9.74 -22.20 -2.51
CA GLY A 87 9.69 -22.34 -1.05
C GLY A 87 10.56 -21.33 -0.28
N ARG A 88 10.91 -20.20 -0.90
CA ARG A 88 11.84 -19.20 -0.33
C ARG A 88 11.16 -18.02 0.37
N PHE A 89 9.85 -17.85 0.18
CA PHE A 89 9.11 -16.67 0.62
C PHE A 89 7.99 -17.07 1.58
N ASP A 90 7.70 -16.19 2.52
CA ASP A 90 6.66 -16.35 3.53
C ASP A 90 5.36 -15.61 3.12
N GLY A 91 5.42 -14.79 2.07
CA GLY A 91 4.27 -14.06 1.57
C GLY A 91 4.53 -13.31 0.26
N PHE A 92 3.44 -12.84 -0.34
CA PHE A 92 3.40 -12.17 -1.64
C PHE A 92 2.67 -10.84 -1.54
N CYS A 93 3.22 -9.83 -2.21
CA CYS A 93 2.57 -8.55 -2.43
C CYS A 93 2.20 -8.44 -3.91
N LEU A 94 0.90 -8.46 -4.21
CA LEU A 94 0.36 -8.32 -5.55
C LEU A 94 -0.13 -6.88 -5.74
N VAL A 95 0.59 -6.11 -6.55
CA VAL A 95 0.25 -4.71 -6.82
C VAL A 95 -0.49 -4.64 -8.15
N SER A 96 -1.82 -4.63 -8.09
CA SER A 96 -2.72 -4.45 -9.23
C SER A 96 -4.14 -4.11 -8.74
N SER A 97 -4.97 -3.56 -9.63
CA SER A 97 -6.42 -3.42 -9.41
C SER A 97 -7.25 -4.38 -10.27
N ASP A 98 -6.61 -5.30 -10.99
CA ASP A 98 -7.27 -6.27 -11.86
C ASP A 98 -7.81 -7.48 -11.09
N SER A 99 -9.05 -7.86 -11.38
CA SER A 99 -9.66 -9.07 -10.81
C SER A 99 -9.06 -10.38 -11.31
N ASP A 100 -8.32 -10.39 -12.42
CA ASP A 100 -7.75 -11.61 -12.97
C ASP A 100 -6.74 -12.28 -12.02
N PHE A 101 -6.14 -11.50 -11.10
CA PHE A 101 -5.26 -12.01 -10.05
C PHE A 101 -5.98 -12.69 -8.87
N THR A 102 -7.31 -12.71 -8.84
CA THR A 102 -8.10 -13.33 -7.76
C THR A 102 -7.73 -14.79 -7.53
N ARG A 103 -7.59 -15.58 -8.61
CA ARG A 103 -7.22 -17.00 -8.51
C ARG A 103 -5.78 -17.20 -8.06
N LEU A 104 -4.87 -16.32 -8.45
CA LEU A 104 -3.49 -16.34 -7.98
C LEU A 104 -3.41 -16.09 -6.47
N ALA A 105 -4.11 -15.06 -5.98
CA ALA A 105 -4.17 -14.74 -4.56
C ALA A 105 -4.72 -15.92 -3.73
N ALA A 106 -5.85 -16.50 -4.17
CA ALA A 106 -6.41 -17.68 -3.53
C ALA A 106 -5.42 -18.86 -3.50
N ARG A 107 -4.74 -19.14 -4.61
CA ARG A 107 -3.78 -20.25 -4.72
C ARG A 107 -2.56 -20.10 -3.81
N ILE A 108 -2.05 -18.87 -3.65
CA ILE A 108 -0.94 -18.59 -2.73
C ILE A 108 -1.39 -18.82 -1.29
N ARG A 109 -2.60 -18.35 -0.91
CA ARG A 109 -3.16 -18.58 0.43
C ARG A 109 -3.45 -20.05 0.74
N GLU A 110 -3.93 -20.80 -0.25
CA GLU A 110 -4.09 -22.26 -0.15
C GLU A 110 -2.75 -22.97 0.14
N SER A 111 -1.62 -22.34 -0.21
CA SER A 111 -0.27 -22.84 0.11
C SER A 111 0.22 -22.42 1.50
N GLY A 112 -0.61 -21.74 2.28
CA GLY A 112 -0.30 -21.30 3.64
C GLY A 112 0.54 -20.03 3.75
N LEU A 113 0.70 -19.28 2.65
CA LEU A 113 1.49 -18.04 2.62
C LEU A 113 0.58 -16.80 2.67
N SER A 114 1.08 -15.72 3.27
CA SER A 114 0.34 -14.46 3.36
C SER A 114 0.26 -13.76 2.00
N VAL A 115 -0.91 -13.23 1.66
CA VAL A 115 -1.14 -12.43 0.45
C VAL A 115 -1.58 -11.02 0.82
N TYR A 116 -0.78 -10.04 0.40
CA TYR A 116 -1.07 -8.62 0.48
C TYR A 116 -1.47 -8.11 -0.91
N GLY A 117 -2.71 -7.68 -1.07
CA GLY A 117 -3.15 -6.98 -2.28
C GLY A 117 -2.92 -5.49 -2.14
N ILE A 118 -2.45 -4.83 -3.19
CA ILE A 118 -2.33 -3.37 -3.24
C ILE A 118 -2.95 -2.86 -4.53
N GLY A 119 -3.93 -1.96 -4.44
CA GLY A 119 -4.64 -1.43 -5.60
C GLY A 119 -5.52 -0.23 -5.25
N GLU A 120 -6.24 0.28 -6.23
CA GLU A 120 -7.15 1.43 -6.06
C GLU A 120 -8.46 1.03 -5.35
N ARG A 121 -9.22 1.99 -4.82
CA ARG A 121 -10.54 1.73 -4.21
C ARG A 121 -11.55 1.10 -5.17
N LYS A 122 -11.38 1.29 -6.48
CA LYS A 122 -12.23 0.68 -7.51
C LYS A 122 -11.99 -0.82 -7.71
N THR A 123 -10.98 -1.38 -7.03
CA THR A 123 -10.62 -2.80 -7.14
C THR A 123 -11.82 -3.70 -6.84
N PRO A 124 -12.12 -4.70 -7.68
CA PRO A 124 -13.25 -5.61 -7.46
C PRO A 124 -13.18 -6.35 -6.12
N LYS A 125 -14.33 -6.42 -5.42
CA LYS A 125 -14.48 -7.12 -4.13
C LYS A 125 -13.94 -8.56 -4.12
N PRO A 126 -14.09 -9.38 -5.19
CA PRO A 126 -13.53 -10.73 -5.19
C PRO A 126 -12.02 -10.78 -5.01
N PHE A 127 -11.28 -9.86 -5.64
CA PHE A 127 -9.82 -9.81 -5.50
C PHE A 127 -9.43 -9.36 -4.09
N VAL A 128 -10.10 -8.34 -3.56
CA VAL A 128 -9.91 -7.86 -2.17
C VAL A 128 -10.12 -9.01 -1.17
N ALA A 129 -11.19 -9.78 -1.31
CA ALA A 129 -11.51 -10.91 -0.43
C ALA A 129 -10.57 -12.11 -0.60
N ALA A 130 -9.88 -12.22 -1.74
CA ALA A 130 -8.90 -13.26 -1.97
C ALA A 130 -7.55 -12.99 -1.29
N CYS A 131 -7.30 -11.76 -0.82
CA CYS A 131 -6.10 -11.39 -0.09
C CYS A 131 -6.32 -11.48 1.43
N ASP A 132 -5.26 -11.69 2.22
CA ASP A 132 -5.34 -11.63 3.69
C ASP A 132 -5.44 -10.18 4.18
N LYS A 133 -4.78 -9.27 3.48
CA LYS A 133 -4.90 -7.83 3.69
C LYS A 133 -4.87 -7.12 2.35
N PHE A 134 -5.72 -6.09 2.22
CA PHE A 134 -5.75 -5.23 1.04
C PHE A 134 -5.41 -3.79 1.44
N ILE A 135 -4.45 -3.19 0.73
CA ILE A 135 -3.97 -1.83 0.96
C ILE A 135 -4.42 -0.97 -0.23
N TYR A 136 -5.17 0.08 0.07
CA TYR A 136 -5.62 1.02 -0.95
C TYR A 136 -4.54 2.07 -1.23
N THR A 137 -4.20 2.27 -2.50
CA THR A 137 -3.16 3.24 -2.91
C THR A 137 -3.49 4.67 -2.48
N GLU A 138 -4.77 5.03 -2.41
CA GLU A 138 -5.23 6.34 -1.96
C GLU A 138 -4.91 6.60 -0.49
N ASN A 139 -4.82 5.56 0.34
CA ASN A 139 -4.44 5.69 1.75
C ASN A 139 -2.94 5.96 1.91
N LEU A 140 -2.12 5.59 0.90
CA LEU A 140 -0.68 5.83 0.91
C LEU A 140 -0.35 7.30 0.68
N VAL A 141 -1.14 7.98 -0.15
CA VAL A 141 -0.98 9.41 -0.48
C VAL A 141 -1.44 10.30 0.69
N HIS A 142 -2.51 9.93 1.39
CA HIS A 142 -3.00 10.73 2.53
C HIS A 142 -2.07 10.69 3.76
N LEU A 143 -1.22 9.67 3.88
CA LEU A 143 -0.18 9.66 4.91
C LEU A 143 0.82 10.81 4.73
N GLU A 144 1.01 11.31 3.49
CA GLU A 144 1.87 12.46 3.20
C GLU A 144 1.21 13.82 3.41
N GLU A 145 -0.13 13.89 3.55
CA GLU A 145 -0.84 15.12 3.97
C GLU A 145 -0.95 15.22 5.50
N LEU A 146 -0.82 14.09 6.21
CA LEU A 146 -0.70 14.04 7.66
C LEU A 146 0.75 14.11 8.15
N ALA A 147 1.72 13.57 7.38
CA ALA A 147 3.15 13.68 7.66
C ALA A 147 3.85 15.03 7.35
N PRO A 148 3.35 15.97 6.49
CA PRO A 148 4.06 17.20 6.21
C PRO A 148 3.92 18.19 7.37
N HIS A 149 3.15 17.84 8.41
CA HIS A 149 3.03 18.58 9.66
C HIS A 149 3.77 17.92 10.83
N ALA A 150 4.35 16.72 10.65
CA ALA A 150 5.23 16.13 11.66
C ALA A 150 6.66 16.70 11.58
N ASP A 151 7.16 16.99 10.37
CA ASP A 151 8.53 17.50 10.15
C ASP A 151 8.62 19.03 9.90
N ARG A 152 7.49 19.74 9.78
CA ARG A 152 7.47 21.22 9.69
C ARG A 152 7.52 21.93 11.04
N VAL A 153 7.93 21.25 12.11
CA VAL A 153 8.32 21.90 13.36
C VAL A 153 9.85 21.97 13.44
N THR A 154 10.52 22.54 12.44
CA THR A 154 11.81 23.26 12.63
C THR A 154 12.12 24.11 11.40
N ASN A 155 12.47 25.39 11.66
CA ASN A 155 13.13 26.36 10.77
C ASN A 155 12.28 27.47 10.10
N ASP A 156 11.28 28.02 10.81
CA ASP A 156 11.02 29.48 10.76
C ASP A 156 11.13 30.06 12.18
N PRO A 157 11.97 31.07 12.46
CA PRO A 157 12.03 31.71 13.77
C PRO A 157 10.80 32.59 14.09
N GLY A 158 9.87 32.78 13.15
CA GLY A 158 8.63 33.50 13.37
C GLY A 158 7.44 32.56 13.58
N ASP A 159 6.89 32.55 14.80
CA ASP A 159 5.50 32.12 15.10
C ASP A 159 5.20 30.60 15.17
N HIS A 160 6.03 29.83 15.88
CA HIS A 160 5.71 28.45 16.30
C HIS A 160 5.31 28.30 17.78
N SER A 161 5.09 29.41 18.51
CA SER A 161 4.63 29.33 19.90
C SER A 161 3.19 28.85 20.02
N SER A 162 2.30 29.26 19.12
CA SER A 162 0.85 28.99 19.23
C SER A 162 0.45 27.52 19.07
N VAL A 163 1.04 26.79 18.11
CA VAL A 163 0.68 25.39 17.82
C VAL A 163 1.27 24.41 18.84
N ARG A 164 2.52 24.63 19.28
CA ARG A 164 3.13 23.82 20.34
C ARG A 164 2.45 24.06 21.69
N GLN A 165 2.00 25.28 21.95
CA GLN A 165 1.29 25.64 23.18
C GLN A 165 -0.15 25.10 23.20
N ALA A 166 -0.79 24.92 22.03
CA ALA A 166 -2.08 24.22 21.90
C ALA A 166 -1.95 22.68 21.98
N LEU A 167 -0.85 22.09 21.50
CA LEU A 167 -0.55 20.66 21.63
C LEU A 167 -0.04 20.30 23.05
N MET A 168 0.52 21.26 23.77
CA MET A 168 0.88 21.18 25.20
C MET A 168 -0.24 21.70 26.10
N ASP A 169 -1.42 21.99 25.55
CA ASP A 169 -2.59 22.33 26.34
C ASP A 169 -3.16 21.04 26.93
N ASP A 170 -2.77 20.75 28.18
CA ASP A 170 -3.31 19.64 28.97
C ASP A 170 -4.85 19.66 28.98
N HIS A 171 -5.47 20.83 28.81
CA HIS A 171 -6.92 20.96 28.71
C HIS A 171 -7.47 20.30 27.44
N LEU A 172 -6.86 20.55 26.29
CA LEU A 172 -7.28 19.99 25.00
C LEU A 172 -7.06 18.47 24.96
N SER A 173 -5.91 18.02 25.45
CA SER A 173 -5.58 16.60 25.57
C SER A 173 -6.56 15.87 26.48
N ASN A 174 -6.88 16.44 27.64
CA ASN A 174 -7.86 15.87 28.57
C ASN A 174 -9.28 15.91 28.00
N MET A 175 -9.69 16.95 27.27
CA MET A 175 -10.99 16.99 26.61
C MET A 175 -11.12 15.90 25.55
N LEU A 176 -10.12 15.71 24.69
CA LEU A 176 -10.14 14.65 23.68
C LEU A 176 -10.17 13.26 24.32
N ARG A 177 -9.38 13.05 25.37
CA ARG A 177 -9.35 11.78 26.11
C ARG A 177 -10.70 11.48 26.76
N THR A 178 -11.29 12.49 27.40
CA THR A 178 -12.62 12.38 28.04
C THR A 178 -13.71 12.13 27.01
N ALA A 179 -13.67 12.80 25.86
CA ALA A 179 -14.64 12.61 24.79
C ALA A 179 -14.56 11.20 24.19
N VAL A 180 -13.35 10.64 24.05
CA VAL A 180 -13.15 9.26 23.59
C VAL A 180 -13.63 8.27 24.64
N GLU A 181 -13.27 8.45 25.91
CA GLU A 181 -13.71 7.58 27.00
C GLU A 181 -15.23 7.59 27.16
N THR A 182 -15.87 8.75 27.00
CA THR A 182 -17.34 8.90 27.08
C THR A 182 -18.06 8.31 25.86
N ALA A 183 -17.41 8.31 24.71
CA ALA A 183 -17.98 7.78 23.46
C ALA A 183 -17.62 6.31 23.20
N SER A 184 -16.81 5.69 24.08
CA SER A 184 -16.40 4.29 23.96
C SER A 184 -17.50 3.36 24.46
N ASP A 185 -17.72 2.27 23.74
CA ASP A 185 -18.58 1.16 24.18
C ASP A 185 -17.85 0.22 25.15
N ASP A 186 -18.56 -0.79 25.68
CA ASP A 186 -18.02 -1.78 26.63
C ASP A 186 -16.84 -2.61 26.05
N ASP A 187 -16.66 -2.57 24.73
CA ASP A 187 -15.54 -3.21 24.01
C ASP A 187 -14.35 -2.25 23.78
N GLY A 188 -14.43 -1.03 24.31
CA GLY A 188 -13.37 -0.02 24.26
C GLY A 188 -13.24 0.69 22.91
N TRP A 189 -14.26 0.60 22.04
CA TRP A 189 -14.27 1.28 20.74
C TRP A 189 -15.20 2.50 20.77
N ALA A 190 -14.67 3.64 20.34
CA ALA A 190 -15.46 4.86 20.18
C ALA A 190 -15.81 5.12 18.72
N ARG A 191 -17.08 5.48 18.45
CA ARG A 191 -17.46 5.96 17.11
C ARG A 191 -16.97 7.38 16.91
N LEU A 192 -16.29 7.64 15.80
CA LEU A 192 -15.74 8.97 15.49
C LEU A 192 -16.81 10.07 15.46
N SER A 193 -18.02 9.78 14.97
CA SER A 193 -19.12 10.74 14.95
C SER A 193 -19.55 11.19 16.35
N SER A 194 -19.49 10.31 17.35
CA SER A 194 -19.82 10.67 18.74
C SER A 194 -18.69 11.41 19.43
N VAL A 195 -17.42 11.10 19.12
CA VAL A 195 -16.28 11.84 19.68
C VAL A 195 -16.29 13.30 19.21
N VAL A 196 -16.57 13.53 17.92
CA VAL A 196 -16.62 14.90 17.34
C VAL A 196 -17.80 15.71 17.88
N SER A 197 -18.92 15.07 18.23
CA SER A 197 -20.04 15.78 18.86
C SER A 197 -19.76 16.22 20.31
N GLN A 198 -18.77 15.61 20.97
CA GLN A 198 -18.44 15.87 22.37
C GLN A 198 -17.32 16.90 22.54
N THR A 199 -16.70 17.35 21.45
CA THR A 199 -15.56 18.29 21.45
C THR A 199 -15.91 19.65 20.82
N GLN A 200 -17.19 19.92 20.57
CA GLN A 200 -17.70 21.16 19.97
C GLN A 200 -18.27 22.13 21.01
#